data_AF-X6MAR9-F1
#
_entry.id   AF-X6MAR9-F1
#
_cell.length_a   1.000
_cell.length_b   1.000
_cell.length_c   1.000
_cell.angle_alpha   90.00
_cell.angle_beta   90.00
_cell.angle_gamma   90.00
#
_symmetry.space_group_name_H-M   'P 1'
#
loop_
_entity.id
_entity.type
_entity.pdbx_description
1 polymer ?
#
loop_
_entity_poly.entity_id
_entity_poly.type
_entity_poly.pdbx_seq_one_letter_code
_entity_poly.pdbx_strand_id
1 'polypeptide(L)'
;MQVPPFLKNCEFFKSKSSLCKKNKMASKFAVSVFLLSNLLSLTHAGADGDHASCHMTPAYPLPSNVKRQIVYCANKKRSLPWFDIDLDTDPYDRWKEIALTYKAEIQTVIDFIFHMNTFFQKDLLPIVEMRSSEILGRMPNDYGIEIEGLSAYTEVEVAKLIIVNSAYELSGLCTSIVAQNTDGSMYHGRNLDFGLYPGFNWTDFQWELTELLRPTLFNARMNKGGKVLYSA
;
A
#
# COMPACT_ATOMS: atom_id res chain seq x y z
N MET A 1 9.98 23.11 37.18
CA MET A 1 9.66 23.15 35.74
C MET A 1 8.14 23.13 35.61
N GLN A 2 7.53 24.22 35.15
CA GLN A 2 6.06 24.37 35.08
C GLN A 2 5.50 23.69 33.81
N VAL A 3 4.45 22.90 33.97
CA VAL A 3 3.72 22.24 32.88
C VAL A 3 2.89 23.28 32.12
N PRO A 4 2.91 23.31 30.76
CA PRO A 4 2.19 24.30 29.97
C PRO A 4 0.66 24.27 30.17
N PRO A 5 -0.05 25.42 30.01
CA PRO A 5 -1.46 25.57 30.41
C PRO A 5 -2.48 24.75 29.59
N PHE A 6 -2.11 24.19 28.43
CA PHE A 6 -3.04 23.44 27.59
C PHE A 6 -3.28 22.00 28.07
N LEU A 7 -2.45 21.48 28.99
CA LEU A 7 -2.58 20.11 29.51
C LEU A 7 -3.49 19.99 30.74
N LYS A 8 -4.09 21.08 31.22
CA LYS A 8 -4.89 21.10 32.45
C LYS A 8 -6.35 20.67 32.28
N ASN A 9 -6.87 20.51 31.06
CA ASN A 9 -8.31 20.30 30.81
C ASN A 9 -8.68 18.95 30.18
N CYS A 10 -7.91 17.87 30.42
CA CYS A 10 -8.30 16.51 30.03
C CYS A 10 -8.88 15.69 31.20
N GLU A 11 -9.77 16.27 32.00
CA GLU A 11 -10.63 15.52 32.92
C GLU A 11 -12.02 15.31 32.30
N PHE A 12 -12.14 14.42 31.31
CA PHE A 12 -13.46 13.95 30.86
C PHE A 12 -13.55 12.47 30.46
N PHE A 13 -12.53 11.66 30.73
CA PHE A 13 -12.59 10.21 30.47
C PHE A 13 -12.06 9.38 31.65
N LYS A 14 -12.60 9.62 32.85
CA LYS A 14 -12.51 8.70 33.98
C LYS A 14 -13.75 7.80 33.99
N SER A 15 -13.75 6.75 33.17
CA SER A 15 -14.45 5.47 33.38
C SER A 15 -14.46 4.69 32.05
N LYS A 16 -14.06 3.40 32.09
CA LYS A 16 -13.95 2.44 30.96
C LYS A 16 -12.66 2.46 30.10
N SER A 17 -11.49 2.83 30.65
CA SER A 17 -10.23 2.91 29.86
C SER A 17 -9.27 1.71 29.95
N SER A 18 -9.51 0.65 30.73
CA SER A 18 -8.54 -0.45 30.84
C SER A 18 -8.66 -1.54 29.74
N LEU A 19 -9.87 -1.88 29.28
CA LEU A 19 -10.06 -2.83 28.17
C LEU A 19 -9.87 -2.19 26.78
N CYS A 20 -10.26 -0.92 26.60
CA CYS A 20 -10.16 -0.25 25.30
C CYS A 20 -8.72 0.22 24.95
N LYS A 21 -7.87 0.48 25.97
CA LYS A 21 -6.47 0.85 25.74
C LYS A 21 -5.58 -0.33 25.32
N LYS A 22 -5.83 -1.54 25.84
CA LYS A 22 -5.11 -2.75 25.39
C LYS A 22 -5.45 -3.08 23.93
N ASN A 23 -6.72 -2.94 23.54
CA ASN A 23 -7.14 -3.23 22.16
C ASN A 23 -6.81 -2.14 21.14
N LYS A 24 -6.67 -0.86 21.50
CA LYS A 24 -6.27 0.18 20.53
C LYS A 24 -4.78 0.14 20.16
N MET A 25 -3.92 -0.39 21.03
CA MET A 25 -2.50 -0.56 20.72
C MET A 25 -2.26 -1.88 19.96
N ALA A 26 -2.96 -2.96 20.34
CA ALA A 26 -2.96 -4.23 19.60
C ALA A 26 -3.61 -4.13 18.21
N SER A 27 -4.66 -3.30 18.05
CA SER A 27 -5.33 -3.07 16.76
C SER A 27 -4.53 -2.21 15.79
N LYS A 28 -3.50 -1.48 16.26
CA LYS A 28 -2.63 -0.66 15.39
C LYS A 28 -1.38 -1.41 14.90
N PHE A 29 -1.07 -2.56 15.49
CA PHE A 29 0.04 -3.43 15.08
C PHE A 29 -0.42 -4.58 14.16
N ALA A 30 -1.67 -4.51 13.69
CA ALA A 30 -2.40 -5.61 13.07
C ALA A 30 -2.55 -5.51 11.56
N VAL A 31 -1.62 -4.90 10.83
CA VAL A 31 -1.71 -4.83 9.37
C VAL A 31 -0.30 -4.74 8.82
N SER A 32 0.24 -5.81 8.26
CA SER A 32 1.40 -5.77 7.36
C SER A 32 1.57 -7.15 6.74
N VAL A 33 1.28 -7.23 5.44
CA VAL A 33 1.63 -8.25 4.41
C VAL A 33 0.54 -8.30 3.31
N PHE A 34 -0.61 -7.70 3.54
CA PHE A 34 -1.73 -7.73 2.57
C PHE A 34 -1.61 -6.78 1.36
N LEU A 35 -0.55 -5.98 1.22
CA LEU A 35 -0.67 -4.68 0.55
C LEU A 35 0.34 -4.40 -0.56
N LEU A 36 0.84 -5.44 -1.23
CA LEU A 36 1.46 -5.29 -2.56
C LEU A 36 0.47 -5.51 -3.73
N SER A 37 -0.78 -5.91 -3.45
CA SER A 37 -1.72 -6.34 -4.48
C SER A 37 -2.81 -5.33 -4.86
N ASN A 38 -3.16 -4.36 -4.01
CA ASN A 38 -4.39 -3.59 -4.23
C ASN A 38 -4.25 -2.45 -5.25
N LEU A 39 -4.32 -2.77 -6.54
CA LEU A 39 -4.55 -1.78 -7.59
C LEU A 39 -5.28 -2.33 -8.83
N LEU A 40 -6.57 -2.63 -8.72
CA LEU A 40 -7.47 -2.50 -9.86
C LEU A 40 -8.92 -2.24 -9.47
N SER A 41 -9.58 -1.40 -10.26
CA SER A 41 -11.03 -1.35 -10.31
C SER A 41 -11.51 -0.97 -11.70
N LEU A 42 -12.67 -1.54 -12.05
CA LEU A 42 -13.37 -1.56 -13.34
C LEU A 42 -12.97 -2.72 -14.27
N THR A 43 -13.34 -3.94 -13.87
CA THR A 43 -13.70 -4.98 -14.82
C THR A 43 -15.21 -4.90 -15.07
N HIS A 44 -15.62 -4.55 -16.28
CA HIS A 44 -16.91 -4.97 -16.81
C HIS A 44 -16.68 -5.90 -17.98
N ALA A 45 -17.47 -6.97 -17.99
CA ALA A 45 -17.64 -7.87 -19.10
C ALA A 45 -18.07 -7.12 -20.37
N GLY A 46 -17.57 -7.55 -21.53
CA GLY A 46 -18.19 -7.28 -22.83
C GLY A 46 -17.38 -6.43 -23.82
N ALA A 47 -16.97 -7.12 -24.90
CA ALA A 47 -16.94 -6.69 -26.30
C ALA A 47 -15.85 -5.72 -26.82
N ASP A 48 -15.05 -6.28 -27.75
CA ASP A 48 -14.75 -5.81 -29.12
C ASP A 48 -14.95 -4.33 -29.47
N GLY A 49 -13.92 -3.72 -30.11
CA GLY A 49 -14.10 -2.59 -31.03
C GLY A 49 -13.07 -1.46 -30.95
N ASP A 50 -12.21 -1.39 -31.98
CA ASP A 50 -11.47 -0.26 -32.57
C ASP A 50 -10.74 0.80 -31.73
N HIS A 51 -9.43 0.88 -32.01
CA HIS A 51 -8.47 1.85 -31.51
C HIS A 51 -8.67 3.25 -32.15
N ALA A 52 -9.05 4.26 -31.37
CA ALA A 52 -8.96 5.66 -31.77
C ALA A 52 -7.79 6.36 -31.04
N SER A 53 -6.85 6.94 -31.81
CA SER A 53 -5.70 7.69 -31.31
C SER A 53 -6.12 8.99 -30.61
N CYS A 54 -5.66 9.22 -29.38
CA CYS A 54 -5.96 10.43 -28.63
C CYS A 54 -5.02 11.58 -29.01
N HIS A 55 -5.49 12.55 -29.80
CA HIS A 55 -4.90 13.89 -29.85
C HIS A 55 -5.48 14.75 -28.73
N MET A 56 -4.64 15.22 -27.80
CA MET A 56 -5.05 16.19 -26.78
C MET A 56 -4.97 17.61 -27.34
N THR A 57 -6.13 18.23 -27.55
CA THR A 57 -6.28 19.67 -27.28
C THR A 57 -7.69 19.93 -26.79
N PRO A 58 -7.83 20.61 -25.65
CA PRO A 58 -8.58 21.85 -25.72
C PRO A 58 -7.86 23.00 -25.00
N ALA A 59 -7.86 24.15 -25.66
CA ALA A 59 -7.54 25.42 -25.02
C ALA A 59 -8.57 25.70 -23.92
N TYR A 60 -8.09 26.06 -22.72
CA TYR A 60 -8.93 26.54 -21.62
C TYR A 60 -9.37 28.00 -21.85
N PRO A 61 -10.52 28.44 -21.28
CA PRO A 61 -11.40 27.72 -20.36
C PRO A 61 -12.64 27.13 -21.02
N LEU A 62 -13.05 25.94 -20.55
CA LEU A 62 -14.24 25.23 -21.03
C LEU A 62 -15.53 25.87 -20.49
N PRO A 63 -16.60 26.02 -21.31
CA PRO A 63 -17.88 26.58 -20.88
C PRO A 63 -18.60 25.74 -19.80
N SER A 64 -19.39 26.40 -18.96
CA SER A 64 -20.17 25.86 -17.83
C SER A 64 -21.16 24.74 -18.17
N ASN A 65 -21.34 24.43 -19.45
CA ASN A 65 -22.42 23.57 -19.97
C ASN A 65 -21.88 22.21 -20.44
N VAL A 66 -20.57 21.98 -20.35
CA VAL A 66 -19.93 20.74 -20.77
C VAL A 66 -20.10 19.70 -19.64
N LYS A 67 -21.00 18.74 -19.85
CA LYS A 67 -21.00 17.51 -19.04
C LYS A 67 -19.60 16.89 -19.17
N ARG A 68 -18.91 16.69 -18.05
CA ARG A 68 -17.65 15.94 -18.03
C ARG A 68 -17.95 14.54 -18.58
N GLN A 69 -17.59 14.32 -19.84
CA GLN A 69 -17.51 12.98 -20.38
C GLN A 69 -16.30 12.35 -19.69
N ILE A 70 -16.51 11.27 -18.95
CA ILE A 70 -15.40 10.42 -18.52
C ILE A 70 -14.88 9.83 -19.81
N VAL A 71 -13.85 10.44 -20.37
CA VAL A 71 -13.12 9.85 -21.49
C VAL A 71 -12.33 8.71 -20.86
N TYR A 72 -12.83 7.48 -21.07
CA TYR A 72 -12.04 6.28 -20.82
C TYR A 72 -10.96 6.26 -21.90
N CYS A 73 -9.92 7.08 -21.72
CA CYS A 73 -8.72 7.00 -22.54
C CYS A 73 -8.05 5.69 -22.16
N ALA A 74 -8.37 4.60 -22.88
CA ALA A 74 -7.62 3.37 -22.84
C ALA A 74 -6.22 3.60 -23.49
N ASN A 75 -5.44 4.54 -22.97
CA ASN A 75 -4.01 4.57 -23.20
C ASN A 75 -3.46 3.29 -22.59
N LYS A 76 -2.74 2.49 -23.41
CA LYS A 76 -2.12 1.18 -23.08
C LYS A 76 -2.37 0.79 -21.63
N LYS A 77 -3.41 -0.03 -21.37
CA LYS A 77 -3.64 -0.60 -20.05
C LYS A 77 -2.31 -1.20 -19.58
N ARG A 78 -1.69 -0.61 -18.55
CA ARG A 78 -0.57 -1.24 -17.85
C ARG A 78 -1.17 -2.49 -17.20
N SER A 79 -1.03 -3.63 -17.87
CA SER A 79 -1.49 -4.90 -17.33
C SER A 79 -0.54 -5.26 -16.20
N LEU A 80 -1.04 -5.23 -14.97
CA LEU A 80 -0.28 -5.73 -13.84
C LEU A 80 -0.28 -7.27 -13.89
N PRO A 81 0.85 -7.92 -13.59
CA PRO A 81 0.91 -9.37 -13.50
C PRO A 81 0.03 -9.87 -12.34
N TRP A 82 -0.45 -11.10 -12.46
CA TRP A 82 -1.26 -11.75 -11.44
C TRP A 82 -0.47 -12.86 -10.77
N PHE A 83 -0.50 -12.90 -9.45
CA PHE A 83 0.06 -13.99 -8.64
C PHE A 83 -1.05 -14.71 -7.87
N ASP A 84 -0.92 -16.03 -7.78
CA ASP A 84 -1.77 -16.87 -6.94
C ASP A 84 -1.05 -17.11 -5.62
N ILE A 85 -1.66 -16.65 -4.52
CA ILE A 85 -1.07 -16.71 -3.18
C ILE A 85 -1.90 -17.67 -2.36
N ASP A 86 -1.32 -18.82 -2.03
CA ASP A 86 -2.01 -19.88 -1.29
C ASP A 86 -1.87 -19.69 0.23
N LEU A 87 -3.00 -19.44 0.88
CA LEU A 87 -3.10 -19.25 2.33
C LEU A 87 -2.91 -20.58 3.11
N ASP A 88 -2.97 -21.73 2.44
CA ASP A 88 -2.65 -23.03 3.05
C ASP A 88 -1.14 -23.34 3.01
N THR A 89 -0.36 -22.57 2.23
CA THR A 89 1.11 -22.62 2.29
C THR A 89 1.62 -22.09 3.63
N ASP A 90 2.74 -22.63 4.10
CA ASP A 90 3.44 -22.12 5.27
C ASP A 90 3.61 -20.59 5.14
N PRO A 91 3.22 -19.80 6.15
CA PRO A 91 3.29 -18.35 6.04
C PRO A 91 4.67 -17.81 5.67
N TYR A 92 5.74 -18.50 6.07
CA TYR A 92 7.11 -18.14 5.72
C TYR A 92 7.35 -18.19 4.21
N ASP A 93 6.73 -19.15 3.52
CA ASP A 93 6.90 -19.38 2.09
C ASP A 93 5.82 -18.72 1.22
N ARG A 94 4.75 -18.20 1.84
CA ARG A 94 3.56 -17.70 1.15
C ARG A 94 3.86 -16.59 0.13
N TRP A 95 4.89 -15.77 0.37
CA TRP A 95 5.28 -14.64 -0.49
C TRP A 95 6.54 -14.90 -1.30
N LYS A 96 7.05 -16.13 -1.30
CA LYS A 96 8.34 -16.51 -1.89
C LYS A 96 8.45 -16.15 -3.37
N GLU A 97 7.45 -16.48 -4.18
CA GLU A 97 7.49 -16.22 -5.63
C GLU A 97 7.61 -14.72 -5.92
N ILE A 98 6.80 -13.91 -5.24
CA ILE A 98 6.81 -12.45 -5.36
C ILE A 98 8.14 -11.87 -4.87
N ALA A 99 8.61 -12.34 -3.70
CA ALA A 99 9.87 -11.92 -3.10
C ALA A 99 11.05 -12.14 -4.04
N LEU A 100 11.11 -13.30 -4.70
CA LEU A 100 12.17 -13.63 -5.66
C LEU A 100 12.00 -12.87 -6.98
N THR A 101 10.77 -12.72 -7.47
CA THR A 101 10.48 -12.05 -8.75
C THR A 101 10.84 -10.57 -8.71
N TYR A 102 10.51 -9.88 -7.62
CA TYR A 102 10.72 -8.44 -7.45
C TYR A 102 11.89 -8.12 -6.52
N LYS A 103 12.79 -9.07 -6.28
CA LYS A 103 13.87 -8.91 -5.29
C LYS A 103 14.67 -7.63 -5.53
N ALA A 104 15.10 -7.40 -6.77
CA ALA A 104 15.93 -6.25 -7.12
C ALA A 104 15.18 -4.92 -6.96
N GLU A 105 13.92 -4.87 -7.39
CA GLU A 105 13.07 -3.68 -7.27
C GLU A 105 12.75 -3.37 -5.80
N ILE A 106 12.44 -4.39 -4.99
CA ILE A 106 12.20 -4.25 -3.55
C ILE A 106 13.46 -3.71 -2.86
N GLN A 107 14.63 -4.31 -3.13
CA GLN A 107 15.91 -3.83 -2.60
C GLN A 107 16.16 -2.36 -3.00
N THR A 108 15.94 -2.01 -4.27
CA THR A 108 16.11 -0.64 -4.78
C THR A 108 15.20 0.37 -4.06
N VAL A 109 13.92 0.04 -3.88
CA VAL A 109 12.95 0.90 -3.16
C VAL A 109 13.39 1.09 -1.71
N ILE A 110 13.78 0.01 -1.04
CA ILE A 110 14.19 0.06 0.37
C ILE A 110 15.49 0.85 0.51
N ASP A 111 16.48 0.61 -0.34
CA ASP A 111 17.72 1.39 -0.34
C ASP A 111 17.44 2.87 -0.55
N PHE A 112 16.55 3.24 -1.48
CA PHE A 112 16.13 4.63 -1.65
C PHE A 112 15.54 5.21 -0.36
N ILE A 113 14.56 4.53 0.27
CA ILE A 113 13.91 5.00 1.51
C ILE A 113 14.91 5.22 2.64
N PHE A 114 15.89 4.33 2.76
CA PHE A 114 16.87 4.42 3.84
C PHE A 114 17.97 5.45 3.55
N HIS A 115 18.28 5.75 2.30
CA HIS A 115 19.31 6.74 1.94
C HIS A 115 18.75 8.14 1.67
N MET A 116 17.44 8.31 1.44
CA MET A 116 16.84 9.63 1.20
C MET A 116 16.90 10.56 2.42
N ASN A 117 16.99 10.03 3.63
CA ASN A 117 17.15 10.81 4.86
C ASN A 117 17.92 10.00 5.90
N THR A 118 18.93 10.62 6.51
CA THR A 118 19.77 9.97 7.52
C THR A 118 19.00 9.45 8.73
N PHE A 119 17.83 10.02 9.02
CA PHE A 119 16.95 9.56 10.10
C PHE A 119 16.61 8.08 10.00
N PHE A 120 16.28 7.58 8.80
CA PHE A 120 15.89 6.18 8.62
C PHE A 120 17.03 5.23 8.98
N GLN A 121 18.23 5.49 8.48
CA GLN A 121 19.41 4.63 8.74
C GLN A 121 20.02 4.82 10.13
N LYS A 122 20.14 6.06 10.61
CA LYS A 122 20.94 6.36 11.82
C LYS A 122 20.12 6.33 13.10
N ASP A 123 18.86 6.74 13.05
CA ASP A 123 18.05 6.94 14.23
C ASP A 123 16.96 5.86 14.35
N LEU A 124 16.24 5.57 13.27
CA LEU A 124 15.10 4.65 13.31
C LEU A 124 15.52 3.17 13.21
N LEU A 125 16.39 2.82 12.25
CA LEU A 125 16.78 1.43 12.00
C LEU A 125 17.35 0.74 13.24
N PRO A 126 18.32 1.32 13.99
CA PRO A 126 18.90 0.62 15.14
C PRO A 126 17.90 0.35 16.26
N ILE A 127 16.89 1.23 16.42
CA ILE A 127 15.84 1.07 17.43
C ILE A 127 14.92 -0.09 17.05
N VAL A 128 14.50 -0.16 15.78
CA VAL A 128 13.62 -1.23 15.30
C VAL A 128 14.36 -2.55 15.25
N GLU A 129 15.62 -2.56 14.83
CA GLU A 129 16.47 -3.75 14.80
C GLU A 129 16.58 -4.40 16.18
N MET A 130 16.88 -3.60 17.22
CA MET A 130 16.96 -4.06 18.61
C MET A 130 15.68 -4.73 19.11
N ARG A 131 14.51 -4.38 18.53
CA ARG A 131 13.19 -4.86 18.96
C ARG A 131 12.49 -5.72 17.92
N SER A 132 13.16 -6.09 16.84
CA SER A 132 12.55 -6.76 15.68
C SER A 132 11.79 -8.02 16.07
N SER A 133 12.40 -8.95 16.82
CA SER A 133 11.74 -10.17 17.27
C SER A 133 10.53 -9.91 18.20
N GLU A 134 10.63 -8.91 19.07
CA GLU A 134 9.52 -8.49 19.96
C GLU A 134 8.37 -7.88 19.15
N ILE A 135 8.68 -7.12 18.11
CA ILE A 135 7.69 -6.51 17.21
C ILE A 135 6.98 -7.58 16.40
N LEU A 136 7.73 -8.48 15.73
CA LEU A 136 7.15 -9.56 14.92
C LEU A 136 6.28 -10.49 15.78
N GLY A 137 6.76 -10.88 16.97
CA GLY A 137 6.00 -11.74 17.89
C GLY A 137 4.72 -11.09 18.47
N ARG A 138 4.52 -9.78 18.27
CA ARG A 138 3.29 -9.07 18.63
C ARG A 138 2.37 -8.79 17.45
N MET A 139 2.82 -9.02 16.22
CA MET A 139 1.94 -8.94 15.07
C MET A 139 0.91 -10.07 15.18
N PRO A 140 -0.37 -9.82 14.88
CA PRO A 140 -1.38 -10.85 14.95
C PRO A 140 -1.25 -11.82 13.79
N ASN A 141 -1.84 -13.00 13.96
CA ASN A 141 -1.88 -14.04 12.94
C ASN A 141 -0.46 -14.39 12.45
N ASP A 142 -0.29 -14.50 11.15
CA ASP A 142 0.93 -15.00 10.52
C ASP A 142 1.87 -13.88 10.05
N TYR A 143 1.51 -12.60 10.24
CA TYR A 143 2.21 -11.46 9.63
C TYR A 143 3.70 -11.37 10.01
N GLY A 144 4.04 -11.71 11.25
CA GLY A 144 5.42 -11.74 11.70
C GLY A 144 6.26 -12.76 10.90
N ILE A 145 5.71 -13.95 10.69
CA ILE A 145 6.36 -15.06 9.98
C ILE A 145 6.46 -14.74 8.48
N GLU A 146 5.43 -14.13 7.89
CA GLU A 146 5.47 -13.68 6.50
C GLU A 146 6.56 -12.63 6.25
N ILE A 147 6.81 -11.72 7.20
CA ILE A 147 7.91 -10.75 7.11
C ILE A 147 9.28 -11.43 7.24
N GLU A 148 9.41 -12.45 8.10
CA GLU A 148 10.64 -13.25 8.21
C GLU A 148 10.95 -13.98 6.90
N GLY A 149 9.95 -14.59 6.29
CA GLY A 149 10.06 -15.23 4.98
C GLY A 149 10.45 -14.24 3.89
N LEU A 150 9.77 -13.09 3.83
CA LEU A 150 10.09 -12.02 2.88
C LEU A 150 11.54 -11.53 3.06
N SER A 151 11.99 -11.35 4.31
CA SER A 151 13.38 -10.99 4.62
C SER A 151 14.37 -12.00 4.07
N ALA A 152 14.12 -13.29 4.27
CA ALA A 152 15.00 -14.35 3.80
C ALA A 152 15.09 -14.42 2.28
N TYR A 153 13.96 -14.29 1.57
CA TYR A 153 13.94 -14.40 0.11
C TYR A 153 14.40 -13.13 -0.61
N THR A 154 14.16 -11.95 -0.04
CA THR A 154 14.62 -10.68 -0.60
C THR A 154 16.03 -10.30 -0.15
N GLU A 155 16.59 -10.96 0.87
CA GLU A 155 17.85 -10.59 1.53
C GLU A 155 17.85 -9.16 2.09
N VAL A 156 16.66 -8.67 2.47
CA VAL A 156 16.50 -7.38 3.16
C VAL A 156 16.42 -7.63 4.65
N GLU A 157 17.05 -6.80 5.48
CA GLU A 157 16.97 -6.96 6.93
C GLU A 157 15.52 -6.82 7.43
N VAL A 158 15.08 -7.72 8.31
CA VAL A 158 13.75 -7.72 8.94
C VAL A 158 13.34 -6.33 9.44
N ALA A 159 14.26 -5.62 10.10
CA ALA A 159 13.98 -4.30 10.65
C ALA A 159 13.60 -3.27 9.58
N LYS A 160 14.23 -3.32 8.40
CA LYS A 160 13.87 -2.46 7.27
C LYS A 160 12.49 -2.82 6.75
N LEU A 161 12.17 -4.11 6.63
CA LEU A 161 10.84 -4.58 6.21
C LEU A 161 9.73 -4.15 7.19
N ILE A 162 9.97 -4.20 8.49
CA ILE A 162 9.04 -3.69 9.52
C ILE A 162 8.78 -2.20 9.31
N ILE A 163 9.84 -1.40 9.10
CA ILE A 163 9.73 0.05 8.91
C ILE A 163 8.93 0.38 7.66
N VAL A 164 9.26 -0.22 6.52
CA VAL A 164 8.59 0.12 5.24
C VAL A 164 7.15 -0.38 5.20
N ASN A 165 6.85 -1.55 5.78
CA ASN A 165 5.47 -2.01 5.89
C ASN A 165 4.64 -1.07 6.81
N SER A 166 5.26 -0.52 7.87
CA SER A 166 4.61 0.48 8.73
C SER A 166 4.42 1.85 8.05
N ALA A 167 5.24 2.20 7.06
CA ALA A 167 5.17 3.50 6.39
C ALA A 167 3.86 3.69 5.60
N TYR A 168 3.25 2.59 5.13
CA TYR A 168 1.95 2.60 4.47
C TYR A 168 0.79 3.00 5.39
N GLU A 169 0.96 2.88 6.71
CA GLU A 169 -0.04 3.30 7.69
C GLU A 169 0.05 4.80 8.03
N LEU A 170 1.16 5.44 7.68
CA LEU A 170 1.48 6.82 8.08
C LEU A 170 1.38 7.81 6.92
N SER A 171 1.48 7.32 5.69
CA SER A 171 1.54 8.14 4.50
C SER A 171 0.77 7.48 3.36
N GLY A 172 0.30 8.27 2.41
CA GLY A 172 -0.55 7.81 1.30
C GLY A 172 -1.82 8.62 1.20
N LEU A 173 -2.18 8.98 -0.03
CA LEU A 173 -3.47 9.58 -0.35
C LEU A 173 -4.26 8.61 -1.22
N CYS A 174 -5.58 8.69 -1.14
CA CYS A 174 -6.44 7.86 -1.95
C CYS A 174 -7.70 8.61 -2.34
N THR A 175 -8.25 8.23 -3.49
CA THR A 175 -9.60 8.59 -3.89
C THR A 175 -10.36 7.29 -4.10
N SER A 176 -11.49 7.12 -3.43
CA SER A 176 -12.35 5.96 -3.59
C SER A 176 -13.76 6.39 -4.00
N ILE A 177 -14.36 5.64 -4.91
CA ILE A 177 -15.70 5.86 -5.45
C ILE A 177 -16.46 4.55 -5.31
N VAL A 178 -17.62 4.61 -4.65
CA VAL A 178 -18.60 3.52 -4.67
C VAL A 178 -19.85 4.06 -5.34
N ALA A 179 -20.34 3.36 -6.36
CA ALA A 179 -21.52 3.75 -7.12
C ALA A 179 -22.47 2.55 -7.25
N GLN A 180 -23.76 2.83 -7.29
CA GLN A 180 -24.79 1.85 -7.59
C GLN A 180 -25.48 2.24 -8.89
N ASN A 181 -25.65 1.28 -9.80
CA ASN A 181 -26.42 1.46 -11.01
C ASN A 181 -27.92 1.26 -10.74
N THR A 182 -28.77 1.68 -11.69
CA THR A 182 -30.23 1.61 -11.56
C THR A 182 -30.77 0.18 -11.45
N ASP A 183 -30.02 -0.81 -11.92
CA ASP A 183 -30.33 -2.24 -11.77
C ASP A 183 -29.91 -2.83 -10.41
N GLY A 184 -29.31 -2.01 -9.53
CA GLY A 184 -28.82 -2.40 -8.21
C GLY A 184 -27.37 -2.89 -8.19
N SER A 185 -26.70 -3.02 -9.35
CA SER A 185 -25.29 -3.43 -9.40
C SER A 185 -24.36 -2.39 -8.76
N MET A 186 -23.36 -2.87 -8.04
CA MET A 186 -22.39 -2.04 -7.30
C MET A 186 -21.06 -1.97 -8.05
N TYR A 187 -20.51 -0.75 -8.14
CA TYR A 187 -19.20 -0.46 -8.68
C TYR A 187 -18.35 0.14 -7.57
N HIS A 188 -17.12 -0.32 -7.46
CA HIS A 188 -16.12 0.25 -6.55
C HIS A 188 -14.88 0.56 -7.38
N GLY A 189 -14.34 1.76 -7.22
CA GLY A 189 -13.09 2.18 -7.82
C GLY A 189 -12.22 2.97 -6.86
N ARG A 190 -10.90 2.84 -7.00
CA ARG A 190 -9.95 3.62 -6.21
C ARG A 190 -8.68 3.98 -6.98
N ASN A 191 -8.10 5.12 -6.61
CA ASN A 191 -6.71 5.47 -6.87
C ASN A 191 -5.92 5.40 -5.56
N LEU A 192 -4.64 5.07 -5.66
CA LEU A 192 -3.68 5.12 -4.58
C LEU A 192 -2.51 6.01 -5.02
N ASP A 193 -2.31 7.10 -4.30
CA ASP A 193 -1.20 8.02 -4.50
C ASP A 193 -0.20 7.81 -3.37
N PHE A 194 0.96 7.24 -3.70
CA PHE A 194 1.97 6.86 -2.72
C PHE A 194 3.37 7.28 -3.17
N GLY A 195 4.27 7.49 -2.21
CA GLY A 195 5.65 7.95 -2.50
C GLY A 195 5.77 9.42 -2.84
N LEU A 196 4.77 10.24 -2.49
CA LEU A 196 4.78 11.69 -2.69
C LEU A 196 5.80 12.34 -1.76
N TYR A 197 6.50 13.38 -2.25
CA TYR A 197 7.54 14.19 -1.59
C TYR A 197 9.02 13.75 -1.77
N PRO A 198 9.41 12.49 -1.51
CA PRO A 198 10.80 12.05 -1.70
C PRO A 198 11.28 12.10 -3.15
N GLY A 199 12.49 12.64 -3.35
CA GLY A 199 13.18 12.60 -4.64
C GLY A 199 12.42 13.30 -5.77
N PHE A 200 11.90 14.50 -5.53
CA PHE A 200 11.23 15.24 -6.60
C PHE A 200 12.19 15.56 -7.74
N ASN A 201 11.86 15.07 -8.93
CA ASN A 201 12.58 15.37 -10.16
C ASN A 201 11.94 16.59 -10.84
N TRP A 202 12.69 17.69 -10.87
CA TRP A 202 12.25 18.97 -11.47
C TRP A 202 12.17 18.97 -13.00
N THR A 203 12.72 17.95 -13.66
CA THR A 203 12.68 17.81 -15.12
C THR A 203 11.41 17.10 -15.55
N ASP A 204 11.09 15.96 -14.93
CA ASP A 204 9.96 15.10 -15.31
C ASP A 204 8.71 15.34 -14.45
N PHE A 205 8.83 16.21 -13.43
CA PHE A 205 7.80 16.53 -12.45
C PHE A 205 7.20 15.28 -11.78
N GLN A 206 8.04 14.26 -11.55
CA GLN A 206 7.68 13.02 -10.87
C GLN A 206 8.39 12.92 -9.51
N TRP A 207 7.81 12.11 -8.62
CA TRP A 207 8.45 11.72 -7.36
C TRP A 207 9.19 10.40 -7.58
N GLU A 208 10.49 10.38 -7.30
CA GLU A 208 11.34 9.21 -7.54
C GLU A 208 10.83 7.95 -6.80
N LEU A 209 10.41 8.09 -5.54
CA LEU A 209 9.84 6.97 -4.79
C LEU A 209 8.56 6.43 -5.45
N THR A 210 7.70 7.30 -5.98
CA THR A 210 6.51 6.87 -6.73
C THR A 210 6.92 6.04 -7.95
N GLU A 211 7.91 6.47 -8.71
CA GLU A 211 8.35 5.76 -9.92
C GLU A 211 9.04 4.42 -9.60
N LEU A 212 9.83 4.36 -8.51
CA LEU A 212 10.45 3.11 -8.03
C LEU A 212 9.43 2.09 -7.53
N LEU A 213 8.25 2.53 -7.05
CA LEU A 213 7.17 1.65 -6.61
C LEU A 213 6.32 1.11 -7.77
N ARG A 214 6.22 1.81 -8.90
CA ARG A 214 5.40 1.34 -10.04
C ARG A 214 5.78 -0.06 -10.57
N PRO A 215 7.06 -0.46 -10.68
CA PRO A 215 7.40 -1.80 -11.17
C PRO A 215 7.11 -2.92 -10.17
N THR A 216 6.93 -2.61 -8.87
CA THR A 216 6.60 -3.62 -7.84
C THR A 216 5.10 -3.88 -7.72
N LEU A 217 4.26 -3.23 -8.54
CA LEU A 217 2.81 -3.41 -8.52
C LEU A 217 2.41 -4.71 -9.21
N PHE A 218 1.56 -5.49 -8.56
CA PHE A 218 0.93 -6.69 -9.10
C PHE A 218 -0.49 -6.82 -8.58
N ASN A 219 -1.27 -7.73 -9.14
CA ASN A 219 -2.55 -8.18 -8.58
C ASN A 219 -2.36 -9.55 -7.91
N ALA A 220 -3.07 -9.83 -6.83
CA ALA A 220 -3.04 -11.12 -6.15
C ALA A 220 -4.41 -11.78 -6.07
N ARG A 221 -4.44 -13.09 -6.30
CA ARG A 221 -5.55 -13.97 -5.95
C ARG A 221 -5.18 -14.75 -4.71
N MET A 222 -5.94 -14.55 -3.64
CA MET A 222 -5.65 -15.15 -2.34
C MET A 222 -6.49 -16.41 -2.23
N ASN A 223 -5.84 -17.56 -2.28
CA ASN A 223 -6.46 -18.89 -2.36
C ASN A 223 -6.46 -19.57 -0.99
N LYS A 224 -7.50 -20.35 -0.69
CA LYS A 224 -7.57 -21.22 0.49
C LYS A 224 -8.44 -22.43 0.19
N GLY A 225 -7.98 -23.63 0.53
CA GLY A 225 -8.63 -24.90 0.21
C GLY A 225 -8.87 -25.08 -1.29
N GLY A 226 -7.93 -24.59 -2.12
CA GLY A 226 -8.04 -24.62 -3.59
C GLY A 226 -9.09 -23.68 -4.19
N LYS A 227 -9.59 -22.69 -3.44
CA LYS A 227 -10.56 -21.69 -3.93
C LYS A 227 -10.06 -20.27 -3.70
N VAL A 228 -10.31 -19.37 -4.65
CA VAL A 228 -10.08 -17.93 -4.47
C VAL A 228 -11.00 -17.41 -3.36
N LEU A 229 -10.42 -16.94 -2.26
CA LEU A 229 -11.15 -16.34 -1.14
C LEU A 229 -11.44 -14.86 -1.40
N TYR A 230 -10.45 -14.13 -1.90
CA TYR A 230 -10.58 -12.75 -2.39
C TYR A 230 -9.44 -12.43 -3.37
N SER A 231 -9.57 -11.31 -4.06
CA SER A 231 -8.52 -10.76 -4.91
C SER A 231 -8.24 -9.32 -4.50
N ALA A 232 -7.01 -8.91 -4.71
CA ALA A 232 -6.52 -7.58 -4.42
C ALA A 232 -5.76 -7.08 -5.64
#